data_AF-A0A427ATS7-F1
#
_entry.id   AF-A0A427ATS7-F1
#
_cell.length_a   1.000
_cell.length_b   1.000
_cell.length_c   1.000
_cell.angle_alpha   90.00
_cell.angle_beta   90.00
_cell.angle_gamma   90.00
#
_symmetry.space_group_name_H-M   'P 1'
#
loop_
_entity.id
_entity.type
_entity.pdbx_description
1 polymer ?
#
loop_
_entity_poly.entity_id
_entity_poly.type
_entity_poly.pdbx_seq_one_letter_code
_entity_poly.pdbx_strand_id
1 'polypeptide(L)'
;MYTGERQASALRRRYLEAVLRQDVGFFDTDARTGDIVFSVSTDTLLVQDAISEKVASPPCLSLCHHDLLLQCEQVGNFIHYLSTFLAGLVVGFISAWRLALLSVAVIPGIAFAGGLYAYTLTGLTSKSRESYANAGIVAEQVKISSAAIIQDLIVNMP
;
A
#
# COMPACT_ATOMS: atom_id res chain seq x y z
N MET A 1 13.61 7.48 -4.16
CA MET A 1 13.32 6.91 -5.50
C MET A 1 14.49 6.11 -6.07
N TYR A 2 15.70 6.66 -6.19
CA TYR A 2 16.83 5.96 -6.83
C TYR A 2 17.27 4.63 -6.14
N THR A 3 17.04 4.49 -4.84
CA THR A 3 17.37 3.27 -4.07
C THR A 3 16.32 2.17 -4.20
N GLY A 4 15.03 2.53 -4.23
CA GLY A 4 13.92 1.58 -4.39
C GLY A 4 13.92 0.92 -5.77
N GLU A 5 14.23 1.67 -6.83
CA GLU A 5 14.31 1.14 -8.19
C GLU A 5 15.42 0.10 -8.35
N ARG A 6 16.58 0.33 -7.72
CA ARG A 6 17.70 -0.63 -7.70
C ARG A 6 17.35 -1.90 -6.93
N GLN A 7 16.64 -1.77 -5.81
CA GLN A 7 16.19 -2.94 -5.03
C GLN A 7 15.10 -3.73 -5.76
N ALA A 8 14.14 -3.07 -6.41
CA ALA A 8 13.12 -3.72 -7.23
C ALA A 8 13.73 -4.48 -8.43
N SER A 9 14.72 -3.88 -9.10
CA SER A 9 15.46 -4.52 -10.19
C SER A 9 16.24 -5.75 -9.73
N ALA A 10 16.90 -5.68 -8.56
CA ALA A 10 17.60 -6.81 -7.97
C ALA A 10 16.64 -7.95 -7.56
N LEU A 11 15.48 -7.60 -7.00
CA LEU A 11 14.45 -8.56 -6.59
C LEU A 11 13.88 -9.30 -7.81
N ARG A 12 13.56 -8.59 -8.89
CA ARG A 12 13.08 -9.19 -10.16
C ARG A 12 14.10 -10.17 -10.74
N ARG A 13 15.39 -9.83 -10.72
CA ARG A 13 16.46 -10.70 -11.22
C ARG A 13 16.58 -12.01 -10.41
N ARG A 14 16.55 -11.91 -9.07
CA ARG A 14 16.64 -13.08 -8.18
C ARG A 14 15.40 -13.98 -8.28
N TYR A 15 14.22 -13.36 -8.42
CA TYR A 15 12.97 -14.08 -8.58
C TYR A 15 12.94 -14.87 -9.90
N LEU A 16 13.33 -14.25 -11.01
CA LEU A 16 13.45 -14.93 -12.31
C LEU A 16 14.44 -16.11 -12.23
N GLU A 17 15.58 -15.91 -11.57
CA GLU A 17 16.56 -16.98 -11.34
C GLU A 17 16.00 -18.15 -10.52
N ALA A 18 15.15 -17.88 -9.53
CA ALA A 18 14.50 -18.90 -8.71
C ALA A 18 13.41 -19.66 -9.48
N VAL A 19 12.57 -18.96 -10.25
CA VAL A 19 11.50 -19.59 -11.06
C VAL A 19 12.08 -20.48 -12.16
N LEU A 20 13.17 -20.06 -12.80
CA LEU A 20 13.84 -20.86 -13.83
C LEU A 20 14.48 -22.15 -13.29
N ARG A 21 14.66 -22.28 -11.96
CA ARG A 21 15.17 -23.49 -11.30
C ARG A 21 14.07 -24.43 -10.80
N GLN A 22 12.80 -24.09 -11.02
CA GLN A 22 11.68 -24.87 -10.50
C GLN A 22 11.32 -26.03 -11.44
N ASP A 23 10.99 -27.20 -10.88
CA ASP A 23 10.66 -28.40 -11.65
C ASP A 23 9.42 -28.20 -12.54
N VAL A 24 9.40 -28.87 -13.70
CA VAL A 24 8.32 -28.80 -14.70
C VAL A 24 6.94 -29.11 -14.11
N GLY A 25 6.85 -29.97 -13.09
CA GLY A 25 5.57 -30.29 -12.43
C GLY A 25 4.92 -29.10 -11.73
N PHE A 26 5.69 -28.12 -11.26
CA PHE A 26 5.14 -26.90 -10.64
C PHE A 26 4.38 -26.02 -11.65
N PHE A 27 4.81 -26.03 -12.91
CA PHE A 27 4.15 -25.27 -13.98
C PHE A 27 2.85 -25.93 -14.46
N ASP A 28 2.56 -27.16 -14.05
CA ASP A 28 1.41 -27.95 -14.52
C ASP A 28 0.26 -28.02 -13.49
N THR A 29 0.55 -27.93 -12.18
CA THR A 29 -0.47 -28.06 -11.12
C THR A 29 -0.99 -26.76 -10.50
N ASP A 30 -0.17 -25.72 -10.33
CA ASP A 30 -0.52 -24.54 -9.51
C ASP A 30 -0.29 -23.18 -10.21
N ALA A 31 0.33 -23.16 -11.39
CA ALA A 31 0.96 -21.98 -11.95
C ALA A 31 0.55 -21.69 -13.40
N ARG A 32 -0.58 -20.99 -13.62
CA ARG A 32 -0.76 -20.31 -14.92
C ARG A 32 0.37 -19.28 -15.05
N THR A 33 1.25 -19.46 -16.03
CA THR A 33 2.47 -18.64 -16.21
C THR A 33 2.19 -17.12 -16.20
N GLY A 34 0.99 -16.70 -16.61
CA GLY A 34 0.55 -15.30 -16.57
C GLY A 34 0.31 -14.73 -15.16
N ASP A 35 -0.21 -15.53 -14.23
CA ASP A 35 -0.57 -15.07 -12.88
C ASP A 35 0.66 -14.85 -12.00
N ILE A 36 1.71 -15.67 -12.19
CA ILE A 36 2.99 -15.53 -11.47
C ILE A 36 3.74 -14.27 -11.90
N VAL A 37 3.80 -13.98 -13.20
CA VAL A 37 4.50 -12.79 -13.71
C VAL A 37 3.78 -11.51 -13.27
N PHE A 38 2.45 -11.54 -13.21
CA PHE A 38 1.65 -10.40 -12.78
C PHE A 38 1.75 -10.16 -11.27
N SER A 39 1.66 -11.20 -10.44
CA SER A 39 1.81 -11.09 -8.98
C SER A 39 3.18 -10.55 -8.58
N VAL A 40 4.26 -11.03 -9.21
CA VAL A 40 5.63 -10.54 -8.95
C VAL A 40 5.81 -9.08 -9.31
N SER A 41 5.27 -8.68 -10.46
CA SER A 41 5.32 -7.29 -10.91
C SER A 41 4.56 -6.39 -9.92
N THR A 42 3.43 -6.85 -9.43
CA THR A 42 2.59 -6.11 -8.46
C THR A 42 3.27 -6.03 -7.09
N ASP A 43 3.79 -7.15 -6.57
CA ASP A 43 4.47 -7.20 -5.26
C ASP A 43 5.78 -6.40 -5.26
N THR A 44 6.54 -6.45 -6.35
CA THR A 44 7.77 -5.63 -6.48
C THR A 44 7.46 -4.14 -6.50
N LEU A 45 6.33 -3.71 -7.08
CA LEU A 45 5.90 -2.31 -7.05
C LEU A 45 5.49 -1.88 -5.64
N LEU A 46 4.71 -2.69 -4.93
CA LEU A 46 4.32 -2.41 -3.54
C LEU A 46 5.54 -2.31 -2.62
N VAL A 47 6.52 -3.20 -2.80
CA VAL A 47 7.80 -3.16 -2.08
C VAL A 47 8.61 -1.92 -2.46
N GLN A 48 8.63 -1.54 -3.75
CA GLN A 48 9.33 -0.35 -4.24
C GLN A 48 8.76 0.95 -3.67
N ASP A 49 7.44 1.05 -3.57
CA ASP A 49 6.74 2.20 -2.97
C ASP A 49 7.02 2.27 -1.47
N ALA A 50 6.94 1.13 -0.77
CA ALA A 50 7.28 1.05 0.65
C ALA A 50 8.73 1.43 0.95
N ILE A 51 9.69 1.10 0.06
CA ILE A 51 11.10 1.48 0.22
C ILE A 51 11.35 2.94 -0.18
N SER A 52 10.68 3.43 -1.23
CA SER A 52 10.89 4.78 -1.76
C SER A 52 10.44 5.86 -0.80
N GLU A 53 9.37 5.63 -0.04
CA GLU A 53 8.90 6.55 0.99
C GLU A 53 9.76 6.51 2.27
N LYS A 54 10.54 5.44 2.49
CA LYS A 54 11.30 5.21 3.73
C LYS A 54 12.80 5.55 3.64
N VAL A 55 13.37 5.72 2.44
CA VAL A 55 14.84 5.87 2.24
C VAL A 55 15.22 7.12 1.42
N ALA A 56 14.24 7.92 0.96
CA ALA A 56 14.51 9.06 0.10
C ALA A 56 14.65 10.40 0.86
N SER A 57 15.57 10.47 1.82
CA SER A 57 16.20 11.75 2.16
C SER A 57 17.73 11.59 2.05
N PRO A 58 18.40 12.32 1.15
CA PRO A 58 19.86 12.32 1.11
C PRO A 58 20.40 12.93 2.42
N PRO A 59 21.54 12.43 2.92
CA PRO A 59 22.10 12.90 4.17
C PRO A 59 22.48 14.37 4.03
N CYS A 60 22.12 15.10 5.07
CA CYS A 60 22.60 16.40 5.47
C CYS A 60 24.05 16.67 4.99
N LEU A 61 24.18 17.33 3.83
CA LEU A 61 25.36 18.14 3.55
C LEU A 61 24.91 19.59 3.75
N SER A 62 25.42 20.17 4.83
CA SER A 62 25.44 21.60 5.16
C SER A 62 24.57 22.00 6.35
N LEU A 63 25.31 22.21 7.45
CA LEU A 63 25.07 23.12 8.58
C LEU A 63 24.36 22.57 9.82
N CYS A 64 25.21 22.01 10.68
CA CYS A 64 25.05 22.07 12.13
C CYS A 64 24.89 23.52 12.61
N HIS A 65 23.96 23.76 13.55
CA HIS A 65 24.29 24.58 14.72
C HIS A 65 23.42 24.23 15.94
N HIS A 66 24.12 23.88 17.02
CA HIS A 66 23.74 23.75 18.44
C HIS A 66 22.73 22.68 18.90
N ASP A 67 23.25 21.78 19.76
CA ASP A 67 22.57 20.91 20.74
C ASP A 67 21.33 20.13 20.31
N LEU A 68 21.52 18.87 19.90
CA LEU A 68 20.74 17.77 20.49
C LEU A 68 21.38 16.41 20.23
N LEU A 69 21.23 15.57 21.26
CA LEU A 69 21.72 14.22 21.42
C LEU A 69 21.49 13.30 20.20
N LEU A 70 22.57 12.59 19.89
CA LEU A 70 22.65 11.15 19.59
C LEU A 70 21.51 10.51 18.77
N GLN A 71 21.92 10.03 17.59
CA GLN A 71 21.65 8.71 17.02
C GLN A 71 20.35 8.00 17.45
N CYS A 72 19.46 7.78 16.49
CA CYS A 72 18.82 6.48 16.26
C CYS A 72 18.35 6.44 14.81
N GLU A 73 19.24 5.97 13.95
CA GLU A 73 18.87 5.35 12.69
C GLU A 73 17.97 4.16 13.02
N GLN A 74 16.91 3.98 12.22
CA GLN A 74 15.88 2.93 12.22
C GLN A 74 14.50 3.40 12.73
N VAL A 75 13.44 3.06 11.97
CA VAL A 75 11.99 3.37 12.15
C VAL A 75 11.49 4.80 11.77
N GLY A 76 12.05 5.35 10.71
CA GLY A 76 12.00 6.77 10.32
C GLY A 76 10.72 7.39 9.74
N ASN A 77 9.50 7.09 10.20
CA ASN A 77 8.39 8.04 9.95
C ASN A 77 7.50 8.21 11.18
N PHE A 78 7.06 7.10 11.79
CA PHE A 78 6.27 7.15 13.02
C PHE A 78 7.06 7.75 14.18
N ILE A 79 8.32 7.32 14.37
CA ILE A 79 9.19 7.87 15.42
C ILE A 79 9.50 9.35 15.17
N HIS A 80 9.67 9.74 13.90
CA HIS A 80 9.95 11.13 13.54
C HIS A 80 8.74 12.04 13.82
N TYR A 81 7.53 11.62 13.46
CA TYR A 81 6.30 12.36 13.78
C TYR A 81 6.04 12.39 15.28
N LEU A 82 6.26 11.29 15.99
CA LEU A 82 6.09 11.23 17.44
C LEU A 82 7.09 12.15 18.16
N SER A 83 8.35 12.17 17.74
CA SER A 83 9.39 13.05 18.28
C SER A 83 9.05 14.53 18.05
N THR A 84 8.64 14.88 16.83
CA THR A 84 8.29 16.27 16.49
C THR A 84 7.03 16.73 17.24
N PHE A 85 6.07 15.81 17.41
CA PHE A 85 4.87 16.05 18.21
C PHE A 85 5.19 16.30 19.69
N LEU A 86 6.04 15.46 20.28
CA LEU A 86 6.47 15.63 21.69
C LEU A 86 7.26 16.92 21.89
N ALA A 87 8.19 17.25 20.98
CA ALA A 87 8.94 18.50 21.02
C ALA A 87 8.02 19.74 20.90
N GLY A 88 7.05 19.70 19.99
CA GLY A 88 6.05 20.76 19.83
C GLY A 88 5.14 20.92 21.05
N LEU A 89 4.77 19.82 21.71
CA LEU A 89 3.97 19.83 22.93
C LEU A 89 4.74 20.46 24.09
N VAL A 90 6.03 20.13 24.26
CA VAL A 90 6.90 20.72 25.28
C VAL A 90 7.07 22.23 25.07
N VAL A 91 7.38 22.68 23.85
CA VAL A 91 7.54 24.10 23.53
C VAL A 91 6.22 24.87 23.68
N GLY A 92 5.10 24.28 23.26
CA GLY A 92 3.77 24.88 23.38
C GLY A 92 3.33 25.09 24.84
N PHE A 93 3.66 24.15 25.72
CA PHE A 93 3.38 24.25 27.16
C PHE A 93 4.22 25.33 27.85
N ILE A 94 5.48 25.53 27.43
CA ILE A 94 6.37 26.56 27.99
C ILE A 94 5.92 27.97 27.61
N SER A 95 5.53 28.19 26.34
CA SER A 95 5.23 29.55 25.86
C SER A 95 3.81 30.04 26.20
N ALA A 96 2.79 29.17 26.14
CA ALA A 96 1.40 29.60 26.34
C ALA A 96 0.46 28.44 26.75
N TRP A 97 0.42 28.11 28.04
CA TRP A 97 -0.38 26.99 28.56
C TRP A 97 -1.90 27.07 28.25
N ARG A 98 -2.48 28.28 28.13
CA ARG A 98 -3.91 28.48 27.82
C ARG A 98 -4.27 28.13 26.37
N LEU A 99 -3.37 28.36 25.41
CA LEU A 99 -3.61 28.07 23.99
C LEU A 99 -3.26 26.60 23.65
N ALA A 100 -2.26 26.03 24.33
CA ALA A 100 -1.87 24.63 24.16
C ALA A 100 -2.95 23.64 24.63
N LEU A 101 -3.65 23.92 25.73
CA LEU A 101 -4.76 23.07 26.19
C LEU A 101 -5.92 23.04 25.18
N LEU A 102 -6.17 24.15 24.49
CA LEU A 102 -7.23 24.24 23.49
C LEU A 102 -6.89 23.43 22.23
N SER A 103 -5.63 23.45 21.76
CA SER A 103 -5.22 22.64 20.60
C SER A 103 -5.27 21.15 20.90
N VAL A 104 -4.86 20.73 22.10
CA VAL A 104 -4.94 19.33 22.55
C VAL A 104 -6.39 18.84 22.67
N ALA A 105 -7.33 19.71 23.04
CA ALA A 105 -8.76 19.36 23.11
C ALA A 105 -9.46 19.28 21.73
N VAL A 106 -9.00 20.05 20.74
CA VAL A 106 -9.59 20.06 19.39
C VAL A 106 -9.19 18.83 18.58
N ILE A 107 -7.96 18.33 18.74
CA ILE A 107 -7.45 17.13 18.04
C ILE A 107 -8.37 15.89 18.22
N PRO A 108 -8.76 15.48 19.45
CA PRO A 108 -9.67 14.34 19.62
C PRO A 108 -11.08 14.62 19.09
N GLY A 109 -11.54 15.87 19.08
CA GLY A 109 -12.81 16.24 18.46
C GLY A 109 -12.82 16.02 16.95
N ILE A 110 -11.74 16.43 16.26
CA ILE A 110 -11.57 16.18 14.82
C ILE A 110 -11.41 14.68 14.56
N ALA A 111 -10.62 13.97 15.37
CA ALA A 111 -10.43 12.53 15.23
C ALA A 111 -11.75 11.76 15.40
N PHE A 112 -12.60 12.17 16.34
CA PHE A 112 -13.92 11.57 16.54
C PHE A 112 -14.85 11.81 15.35
N ALA A 113 -14.95 13.05 14.86
CA ALA A 113 -15.76 13.38 13.69
C ALA A 113 -15.28 12.66 12.42
N GLY A 114 -13.96 12.64 12.20
CA GLY A 114 -13.33 11.92 11.09
C GLY A 114 -13.52 10.40 11.20
N GLY A 115 -13.40 9.84 12.39
CA GLY A 115 -13.64 8.42 12.65
C GLY A 115 -15.09 8.01 12.38
N LEU A 116 -16.05 8.82 12.80
CA LEU A 116 -17.48 8.59 12.53
C LEU A 116 -17.78 8.65 11.03
N TYR A 117 -17.19 9.63 10.33
CA TYR A 117 -17.31 9.75 8.88
C TYR A 117 -16.69 8.55 8.16
N ALA A 118 -15.49 8.12 8.56
CA ALA A 118 -14.84 6.94 8.00
C ALA A 118 -15.63 5.65 8.27
N TYR A 119 -16.22 5.51 9.46
CA TYR A 119 -17.05 4.36 9.81
C TYR A 119 -18.31 4.27 8.94
N THR A 120 -19.00 5.40 8.74
CA THR A 120 -20.18 5.41 7.85
C THR A 120 -19.79 5.18 6.39
N LEU A 121 -18.68 5.77 5.92
CA LEU A 121 -18.18 5.59 4.57
C LEU A 121 -17.75 4.15 4.29
N THR A 122 -17.06 3.49 5.22
CA THR A 122 -16.64 2.08 5.07
C THR A 122 -17.85 1.15 5.03
N GLY A 123 -18.89 1.42 5.83
CA GLY A 123 -20.16 0.68 5.77
C GLY A 123 -20.95 0.90 4.47
N LEU A 124 -20.90 2.11 3.89
CA LEU A 124 -21.50 2.37 2.57
C LEU A 124 -20.68 1.71 1.44
N THR A 125 -19.36 1.72 1.57
CA THR A 125 -18.43 1.13 0.59
C THR A 125 -18.55 -0.39 0.56
N SER A 126 -18.79 -1.05 1.70
CA SER A 126 -19.00 -2.50 1.72
C SER A 126 -20.31 -2.89 1.02
N LYS A 127 -21.40 -2.17 1.29
CA LYS A 127 -22.70 -2.38 0.62
C LYS A 127 -22.64 -2.10 -0.87
N SER A 128 -21.96 -1.03 -1.28
CA SER A 128 -21.78 -0.74 -2.70
C SER A 128 -20.99 -1.86 -3.38
N ARG A 129 -19.88 -2.32 -2.76
CA ARG A 129 -19.06 -3.42 -3.26
C ARG A 129 -19.85 -4.73 -3.41
N GLU A 130 -20.75 -5.04 -2.50
CA GLU A 130 -21.61 -6.22 -2.59
C GLU A 130 -22.59 -6.14 -3.78
N SER A 131 -23.22 -4.98 -3.98
CA SER A 131 -24.08 -4.76 -5.15
C SER A 131 -23.30 -4.84 -6.47
N TYR A 132 -22.08 -4.29 -6.51
CA TYR A 132 -21.18 -4.43 -7.66
C TYR A 132 -20.71 -5.87 -7.88
N ALA A 133 -20.46 -6.64 -6.82
CA ALA A 133 -20.07 -8.05 -6.93
C ALA A 133 -21.21 -8.89 -7.52
N ASN A 134 -22.45 -8.69 -7.05
CA ASN A 134 -23.63 -9.38 -7.59
C ASN A 134 -23.88 -9.04 -9.06
N ALA A 135 -23.76 -7.76 -9.43
CA ALA A 135 -23.85 -7.35 -10.84
C ALA A 135 -22.71 -7.94 -11.69
N GLY A 136 -21.49 -8.02 -11.13
CA GLY A 136 -20.32 -8.64 -11.76
C GLY A 136 -20.53 -10.12 -12.05
N ILE A 137 -21.08 -10.88 -11.09
CA ILE A 137 -21.39 -12.31 -11.27
C ILE A 137 -22.39 -12.52 -12.41
N VAL A 138 -23.45 -11.70 -12.48
CA VAL A 138 -24.44 -11.80 -13.57
C VAL A 138 -23.81 -11.46 -14.92
N ALA A 139 -22.97 -10.42 -14.99
CA ALA A 139 -22.25 -10.07 -16.21
C ALA A 139 -21.29 -11.19 -16.66
N GLU A 140 -20.59 -11.83 -15.71
CA GLU A 140 -19.68 -12.95 -15.96
C GLU A 140 -20.44 -14.17 -16.49
N GLN A 141 -21.60 -14.50 -15.90
CA GLN A 141 -22.45 -15.60 -16.36
C GLN A 141 -22.95 -15.39 -17.80
N VAL A 142 -23.37 -14.17 -18.16
CA VAL A 142 -23.81 -13.86 -19.54
C VAL A 142 -22.67 -13.99 -20.53
N LYS A 143 -21.46 -13.57 -20.16
CA LYS A 143 -20.26 -13.71 -21.00
C LYS A 143 -19.91 -15.18 -21.25
N ILE A 144 -19.97 -16.02 -20.22
CA ILE A 144 -19.69 -17.45 -20.35
C ILE A 144 -20.78 -18.16 -21.17
N SER A 145 -22.05 -17.84 -20.91
CA SER A 145 -23.20 -18.42 -21.62
C SER A 145 -23.20 -18.06 -23.11
N SER A 146 -22.94 -16.80 -23.47
CA SER A 146 -22.85 -16.38 -24.87
C SER A 146 -21.69 -17.05 -25.61
N ALA A 147 -20.53 -17.23 -24.97
CA ALA A 147 -19.41 -17.96 -25.56
C ALA A 147 -19.75 -19.44 -25.81
N ALA A 148 -20.43 -20.09 -24.88
CA ALA A 148 -20.88 -21.47 -25.05
C ALA A 148 -21.87 -21.63 -26.21
N ILE A 149 -22.85 -20.71 -26.34
CA ILE A 149 -23.82 -20.71 -27.45
C ILE A 149 -23.11 -20.54 -28.80
N ILE A 150 -22.18 -19.59 -28.90
CA ILE A 150 -21.43 -19.35 -30.15
C ILE A 150 -20.63 -20.59 -30.54
N GLN A 151 -20.01 -21.26 -29.56
CA GLN A 151 -19.19 -22.43 -29.81
C GLN A 151 -20.04 -23.64 -30.24
N ASP A 152 -21.22 -23.81 -29.67
CA ASP A 152 -22.20 -24.83 -30.10
C ASP A 152 -22.71 -24.55 -31.53
N LEU A 153 -22.94 -23.28 -31.87
CA LEU A 153 -23.39 -22.84 -33.20
C LEU A 153 -22.31 -23.02 -34.28
N ILE A 154 -21.02 -22.94 -33.94
CA ILE A 154 -19.89 -23.23 -34.85
C ILE A 154 -19.72 -24.74 -35.07
N VAL A 155 -19.93 -25.57 -34.03
CA VAL A 155 -19.74 -27.02 -34.11
C VAL A 155 -20.91 -27.74 -34.80
N ASN A 156 -22.14 -27.24 -34.64
CA ASN A 156 -23.35 -27.80 -35.26
C ASN A 156 -23.74 -27.15 -36.61
N MET A 157 -22.86 -26.35 -37.22
CA MET A 157 -23.09 -25.82 -38.56
C MET A 157 -22.88 -26.93 -39.61
N PRO A 158 -23.88 -27.26 -40.45
CA PRO A 158 -23.76 -28.29 -41.48
C PRO A 158 -22.79 -27.91 -42.62
#